data_AF-A0A8E7IVV3-F1
#
_entry.id   AF-A0A8E7IVV3-F1
#
_cell.length_a   1.000
_cell.length_b   1.000
_cell.length_c   1.000
_cell.angle_alpha   90.00
_cell.angle_beta   90.00
_cell.angle_gamma   90.00
#
_symmetry.space_group_name_H-M   'P 1'
#
loop_
_entity.id
_entity.type
_entity.pdbx_description
1 polymer ?
#
loop_
_entity_poly.entity_id
_entity_poly.type
_entity_poly.pdbx_seq_one_letter_code
_entity_poly.pdbx_strand_id
1 'polypeptide(L)'
;CAVKTCWMRLPSFRSVGDSLKDRFDGASRVMLSNADLEPAAVRNDPAPHRVPRRDRYRFQLRPHNPDHKSPGAKDLVYLEPSPGFCEKNPRLGIPGTHGRACNDTSIGVDGCDLMCCGRGYRTQTMFVVERCN
;
A
#
# COMPACT_ATOMS: atom_id res chain seq x y z
N CYS A 1 -2.98 -32.89 26.66
CA CYS A 1 -1.90 -31.87 26.60
C CYS A 1 -0.71 -32.16 27.54
N ALA A 2 -0.61 -33.32 28.20
CA ALA A 2 0.47 -33.62 29.17
C ALA A 2 1.88 -33.71 28.55
N VAL A 3 1.98 -34.11 27.28
CA VAL A 3 3.17 -33.93 26.43
C VAL A 3 2.70 -33.32 25.11
N LYS A 4 3.45 -32.36 24.57
CA LYS A 4 3.17 -31.70 23.29
C LYS A 4 4.43 -31.65 22.45
N THR A 5 4.27 -31.92 21.16
CA THR A 5 5.27 -31.65 20.14
C THR A 5 4.70 -30.59 19.21
N CYS A 6 5.48 -29.52 18.99
CA CYS A 6 5.08 -28.39 18.16
C CYS A 6 6.04 -28.25 16.98
N TRP A 7 5.53 -27.73 15.86
CA TRP A 7 6.31 -27.33 14.70
C TRP A 7 5.85 -25.96 14.22
N MET A 8 6.72 -25.26 13.50
CA MET A 8 6.35 -23.99 12.88
C MET A 8 5.34 -24.22 11.76
N ARG A 9 4.34 -23.37 11.69
CA ARG A 9 3.32 -23.39 10.64
C ARG A 9 3.08 -21.97 10.15
N LEU A 10 2.89 -21.82 8.85
CA LEU A 10 2.45 -20.57 8.27
C LEU A 10 1.00 -20.25 8.68
N PRO A 11 0.68 -18.96 8.89
CA PRO A 11 -0.71 -18.54 9.09
C PRO A 11 -1.53 -18.79 7.82
N SER A 12 -2.86 -18.63 7.94
CA SER A 12 -3.72 -18.64 6.76
C SER A 12 -3.39 -17.46 5.83
N PHE A 13 -3.56 -17.64 4.53
CA PHE A 13 -3.28 -16.56 3.57
C PHE A 13 -4.18 -15.34 3.79
N ARG A 14 -5.41 -15.54 4.30
CA ARG A 14 -6.31 -14.44 4.68
C ARG A 14 -5.67 -13.54 5.74
N SER A 15 -5.10 -14.12 6.79
CA SER A 15 -4.41 -13.34 7.84
C SER A 15 -3.20 -12.54 7.29
N VAL A 16 -2.49 -13.10 6.32
CA VAL A 16 -1.42 -12.38 5.61
C VAL A 16 -1.99 -11.23 4.77
N GLY A 17 -3.08 -11.48 4.04
CA GLY A 17 -3.79 -10.49 3.25
C GLY A 17 -4.29 -9.32 4.08
N ASP A 18 -4.93 -9.60 5.23
CA ASP A 18 -5.41 -8.58 6.16
C ASP A 18 -4.23 -7.74 6.69
N SER A 19 -3.14 -8.39 7.10
CA SER A 19 -1.93 -7.71 7.57
C SER A 19 -1.28 -6.81 6.51
N LEU A 20 -1.37 -7.19 5.22
CA LEU A 20 -0.85 -6.38 4.13
C LEU A 20 -1.84 -5.26 3.73
N LYS A 21 -3.14 -5.51 3.85
CA LYS A 21 -4.18 -4.50 3.61
C LYS A 21 -4.07 -3.35 4.60
N ASP A 22 -3.83 -3.64 5.88
CA ASP A 22 -3.59 -2.61 6.90
C ASP A 22 -2.35 -1.76 6.55
N ARG A 23 -1.28 -2.39 6.06
CA ARG A 23 -0.08 -1.69 5.61
C ARG A 23 -0.30 -0.88 4.34
N PHE A 24 -1.21 -1.31 3.47
CA PHE A 24 -1.60 -0.58 2.28
C PHE A 24 -2.36 0.69 2.66
N ASP A 25 -3.29 0.61 3.62
CA ASP A 25 -4.04 1.77 4.10
C ASP A 25 -3.15 2.79 4.84
N GLY A 26 -2.08 2.31 5.48
CA GLY A 26 -1.06 3.14 6.13
C GLY A 26 0.18 3.44 5.28
N ALA A 27 0.17 3.18 3.97
CA ALA A 27 1.35 3.32 3.13
C ALA A 27 1.85 4.77 3.07
N SER A 28 3.16 4.96 3.11
CA SER A 28 3.77 6.30 3.15
C SER A 28 4.24 6.77 1.79
N ARG A 29 3.85 8.00 1.41
CA ARG A 29 4.44 8.64 0.23
C ARG A 29 5.86 9.07 0.51
N VAL A 30 6.79 8.65 -0.33
CA VAL A 30 8.22 8.96 -0.17
C VAL A 30 8.76 9.69 -1.40
N MET A 31 9.88 10.39 -1.21
CA MET A 31 10.68 10.98 -2.27
C MET A 31 12.09 10.40 -2.23
N LEU A 32 12.72 10.33 -3.39
CA LEU A 32 14.13 9.96 -3.50
C LEU A 32 14.98 11.17 -3.12
N SER A 33 15.80 11.06 -2.08
CA SER A 33 16.83 12.08 -1.83
C SER A 33 18.10 11.72 -2.59
N ASN A 34 18.48 12.56 -3.56
CA ASN A 34 19.77 12.49 -4.25
C ASN A 34 20.86 13.11 -3.37
N ALA A 35 21.09 12.58 -2.17
CA ALA A 35 22.03 13.17 -1.22
C ALA A 35 23.50 12.80 -1.49
N ASP A 36 23.80 11.98 -2.52
CA ASP A 36 25.16 11.51 -2.83
C ASP A 36 25.74 12.03 -4.16
N LEU A 37 25.11 13.02 -4.80
CA LEU A 37 25.68 13.70 -5.99
C LEU A 37 26.33 15.06 -5.67
N GLU A 38 26.51 15.42 -4.39
CA GLU A 38 27.44 16.49 -4.04
C GLU A 38 28.87 15.97 -4.26
N PRO A 39 29.64 16.51 -5.23
CA PRO A 39 31.04 16.14 -5.37
C PRO A 39 31.75 16.53 -4.08
N ALA A 40 32.28 15.54 -3.36
CA ALA A 40 33.03 15.76 -2.14
C ALA A 40 34.01 16.92 -2.35
N ALA A 41 33.77 18.04 -1.68
CA ALA A 41 34.69 19.16 -1.68
C ALA A 41 36.08 18.62 -1.31
N VAL A 42 37.06 18.88 -2.17
CA VAL A 42 38.45 18.44 -2.00
C VAL A 42 39.01 19.08 -0.73
N ARG A 43 38.86 18.39 0.40
CA ARG A 43 39.58 18.69 1.63
C ARG A 43 40.69 17.65 1.76
N ASN A 44 41.92 18.11 1.65
CA ASN A 44 43.15 17.32 1.72
C ASN A 44 43.45 16.90 3.17
N ASP A 45 42.53 16.16 3.80
CA ASP A 45 42.74 15.59 5.14
C ASP A 45 42.90 14.06 5.06
N PRO A 46 43.85 13.45 5.80
CA PRO A 46 44.07 12.01 5.80
C PRO A 46 42.88 11.28 6.46
N ALA A 47 42.14 10.51 5.66
CA ALA A 47 40.88 9.88 6.04
C ALA A 47 41.03 8.76 7.10
N PRO A 48 40.24 8.77 8.20
CA PRO A 48 40.06 7.60 9.04
C PRO A 48 38.98 6.68 8.43
N HIS A 49 39.29 5.38 8.40
CA HIS A 49 38.38 4.24 8.16
C HIS A 49 37.45 4.28 6.94
N ARG A 50 37.82 3.48 5.92
CA ARG A 50 36.98 3.16 4.76
C ARG A 50 35.72 2.41 5.19
N VAL A 51 34.61 3.11 5.31
CA VAL A 51 33.26 2.51 5.36
C VAL A 51 33.05 1.60 4.14
N PRO A 52 32.46 0.40 4.29
CA PRO A 52 32.21 -0.53 3.19
C PRO A 52 31.42 0.15 2.06
N ARG A 53 31.86 -0.05 0.80
CA ARG A 53 31.28 0.55 -0.43
C ARG A 53 29.79 0.26 -0.70
N ARG A 54 29.13 -0.57 0.13
CA ARG A 54 27.75 -1.02 -0.09
C ARG A 54 26.69 0.02 0.31
N ASP A 55 27.06 1.02 1.11
CA ASP A 55 26.13 2.08 1.57
C ASP A 55 26.11 3.32 0.69
N ARG A 56 27.00 3.44 -0.31
CA ARG A 56 27.11 4.63 -1.18
C ARG A 56 26.00 4.74 -2.25
N TYR A 57 25.11 3.75 -2.33
CA TYR A 57 23.96 3.72 -3.25
C TYR A 57 22.66 3.39 -2.51
N ARG A 58 22.59 3.71 -1.21
CA ARG A 58 21.36 3.53 -0.46
C ARG A 58 20.47 4.73 -0.75
N PHE A 59 19.65 4.62 -1.81
CA PHE A 59 18.56 5.55 -2.06
C PHE A 59 17.79 5.76 -0.75
N GLN A 60 17.99 6.92 -0.13
CA GLN A 60 17.38 7.20 1.14
C GLN A 60 15.97 7.71 0.85
N LEU A 61 14.99 6.83 1.07
CA LEU A 61 13.58 7.19 0.96
C LEU A 61 13.24 8.10 2.12
N ARG A 62 12.87 9.35 1.81
CA ARG A 62 12.39 10.30 2.81
C ARG A 62 10.89 10.46 2.69
N PRO A 63 10.14 10.54 3.80
CA PRO A 63 8.73 10.90 3.76
C PRO A 63 8.53 12.18 2.96
N HIS A 64 7.50 12.21 2.11
CA HIS A 64 7.14 13.44 1.38
C HIS A 64 6.68 14.54 2.34
N ASN A 65 6.01 14.17 3.44
CA ASN A 65 5.64 15.09 4.52
C ASN A 65 6.62 14.90 5.70
N PRO A 66 7.36 15.94 6.14
CA PRO A 66 8.30 15.86 7.26
C PRO A 66 7.67 15.45 8.59
N ASP A 67 6.38 15.72 8.79
CA ASP A 67 5.66 15.37 10.03
C ASP A 67 5.32 13.86 10.09
N HIS A 68 5.48 13.14 8.98
CA HIS A 68 5.24 11.71 8.95
C HIS A 68 6.46 10.93 9.41
N LYS A 69 6.21 9.84 10.14
CA LYS A 69 7.25 8.90 10.56
C LYS A 69 7.93 8.29 9.34
N SER A 70 9.26 8.17 9.40
CA SER A 70 10.03 7.43 8.40
C SER A 70 9.58 5.96 8.32
N PRO A 71 9.39 5.40 7.11
CA PRO A 71 8.90 4.04 6.93
C PRO A 71 9.94 3.01 7.42
N GLY A 72 9.47 1.97 8.09
CA GLY A 72 10.26 0.82 8.49
C GLY A 72 10.37 -0.24 7.39
N ALA A 73 11.18 -1.27 7.63
CA ALA A 73 11.44 -2.34 6.64
C ALA A 73 10.21 -3.18 6.28
N LYS A 74 9.15 -3.15 7.09
CA LYS A 74 7.90 -3.90 6.83
C LYS A 74 6.81 -3.01 6.22
N ASP A 75 7.03 -1.71 6.12
CA ASP A 75 5.99 -0.77 5.72
C ASP A 75 5.94 -0.63 4.20
N LEU A 76 4.75 -0.36 3.67
CA LEU A 76 4.58 -0.11 2.24
C LEU A 76 4.81 1.36 1.94
N VAL A 77 5.46 1.64 0.81
CA VAL A 77 5.80 3.00 0.37
C VAL A 77 5.41 3.18 -1.09
N TYR A 78 5.09 4.42 -1.46
CA TYR A 78 4.77 4.78 -2.84
C TYR A 78 5.36 6.14 -3.21
N LEU A 79 5.61 6.35 -4.51
CA LEU A 79 6.21 7.59 -5.04
C LEU A 79 5.12 8.52 -5.59
N GLU A 80 4.24 7.96 -6.42
CA GLU A 80 3.25 8.69 -7.20
C GLU A 80 1.82 8.45 -6.68
N PRO A 81 0.99 9.50 -6.60
CA PRO A 81 -0.42 9.36 -6.25
C PRO A 81 -1.16 8.38 -7.17
N SER A 82 -2.11 7.63 -6.61
CA SER A 82 -2.96 6.76 -7.40
C SER A 82 -3.88 7.55 -8.34
N PRO A 83 -4.15 7.05 -9.56
CA PRO A 83 -5.10 7.68 -10.47
C PRO A 83 -6.54 7.56 -9.97
N GLY A 84 -7.46 8.29 -10.60
CA GLY A 84 -8.90 8.11 -10.37
C GLY A 84 -9.40 6.81 -11.01
N PHE A 85 -10.06 5.95 -10.22
CA PHE A 85 -10.58 4.65 -10.69
C PHE A 85 -12.07 4.68 -11.08
N CYS A 86 -12.74 5.82 -10.90
CA CYS A 86 -14.17 5.97 -11.12
C CYS A 86 -14.57 5.74 -12.58
N GLU A 87 -13.88 6.41 -13.51
CA GLU A 87 -14.18 6.38 -14.93
C GLU A 87 -13.24 5.46 -15.69
N LYS A 88 -13.72 4.90 -16.80
CA LYS A 88 -12.94 4.01 -17.65
C LYS A 88 -11.81 4.79 -18.32
N ASN A 89 -10.58 4.34 -18.11
CA ASN A 89 -9.40 4.85 -18.79
C ASN A 89 -8.59 3.68 -19.38
N PRO A 90 -8.79 3.35 -20.67
CA PRO A 90 -8.08 2.25 -21.33
C PRO A 90 -6.56 2.41 -21.36
N ARG A 91 -6.05 3.66 -21.36
CA ARG A 91 -4.59 3.92 -21.40
C ARG A 91 -3.89 3.49 -20.12
N LEU A 92 -4.59 3.59 -18.99
CA LEU A 92 -4.09 3.18 -17.67
C LEU A 92 -4.61 1.80 -17.24
N GLY A 93 -5.33 1.08 -18.11
CA GLY A 93 -5.94 -0.21 -17.76
C GLY A 93 -7.07 -0.11 -16.72
N ILE A 94 -7.66 1.07 -16.54
CA ILE A 94 -8.72 1.30 -15.54
C ILE A 94 -10.08 1.00 -16.19
N PRO A 95 -10.82 -0.01 -15.72
CA PRO A 95 -12.12 -0.38 -16.30
C PRO A 95 -13.25 0.60 -15.92
N GLY A 96 -13.08 1.35 -14.83
CA GLY A 96 -14.13 2.17 -14.23
C GLY A 96 -14.96 1.40 -13.20
N THR A 97 -15.90 2.10 -12.57
CA THR A 97 -16.75 1.56 -11.49
C THR A 97 -18.21 1.31 -11.89
N HIS A 98 -18.56 1.64 -13.14
CA HIS A 98 -19.91 1.44 -13.67
C HIS A 98 -20.31 -0.04 -13.66
N GLY A 99 -21.54 -0.32 -13.22
CA GLY A 99 -22.09 -1.68 -13.16
C GLY A 99 -21.56 -2.56 -12.01
N ARG A 100 -20.72 -2.03 -11.13
CA ARG A 100 -20.29 -2.77 -9.93
C ARG A 100 -21.39 -2.77 -8.87
N ALA A 101 -21.53 -3.89 -8.16
CA ALA A 101 -22.37 -3.97 -6.98
C ALA A 101 -21.76 -3.11 -5.85
N CYS A 102 -22.62 -2.45 -5.08
CA CYS A 102 -22.27 -1.67 -3.91
C CYS A 102 -23.23 -1.99 -2.76
N ASN A 103 -22.84 -1.62 -1.55
CA ASN A 103 -23.63 -1.77 -0.34
C ASN A 103 -24.15 -0.39 0.09
N ASP A 104 -25.48 -0.17 0.15
CA ASP A 104 -26.02 1.14 0.54
C ASP A 104 -25.83 1.47 2.03
N THR A 105 -25.66 0.44 2.87
CA THR A 105 -25.49 0.60 4.32
C THR A 105 -24.05 0.87 4.74
N SER A 106 -23.08 0.63 3.84
CA SER A 106 -21.66 0.82 4.15
C SER A 106 -21.23 2.26 3.89
N ILE A 107 -20.48 2.82 4.84
CA ILE A 107 -19.76 4.09 4.70
C ILE A 107 -18.36 3.90 4.09
N GLY A 108 -17.93 2.66 3.91
CA GLY A 108 -16.60 2.30 3.45
C GLY A 108 -16.47 2.31 1.92
N VAL A 109 -15.34 1.81 1.43
CA VAL A 109 -15.04 1.73 0.00
C VAL A 109 -15.96 0.81 -0.80
N ASP A 110 -16.75 -0.04 -0.14
CA ASP A 110 -17.83 -0.85 -0.72
C ASP A 110 -19.20 -0.14 -0.68
N GLY A 111 -19.27 0.99 0.01
CA GLY A 111 -20.42 1.89 0.10
C GLY A 111 -20.80 2.47 -1.25
N CYS A 112 -22.10 2.59 -1.53
CA CYS A 112 -22.56 3.10 -2.82
C CYS A 112 -22.10 4.55 -3.11
N ASP A 113 -21.94 5.40 -2.08
CA ASP A 113 -21.43 6.77 -2.26
C ASP A 113 -20.00 6.80 -2.82
N LEU A 114 -19.13 5.92 -2.32
CA LEU A 114 -17.73 5.81 -2.74
C LEU A 114 -17.57 4.94 -3.98
N MET A 115 -18.23 3.78 -4.05
CA MET A 115 -18.17 2.86 -5.19
C MET A 115 -18.72 3.46 -6.47
N CYS A 116 -19.82 4.22 -6.36
CA CYS A 116 -20.47 4.86 -7.50
C CYS A 116 -19.99 6.30 -7.72
N CYS A 117 -19.02 6.77 -6.92
CA CYS A 117 -18.41 8.10 -7.02
C CYS A 117 -19.46 9.24 -7.07
N GLY A 118 -20.49 9.14 -6.24
CA GLY A 118 -21.58 10.13 -6.16
C GLY A 118 -22.54 10.17 -7.36
N ARG A 119 -22.42 9.26 -8.35
CA ARG A 119 -23.31 9.22 -9.54
C ARG A 119 -24.71 8.65 -9.23
N GLY A 120 -24.95 8.20 -8.00
CA GLY A 120 -26.15 7.45 -7.62
C GLY A 120 -26.06 5.95 -7.96
N TYR A 121 -27.07 5.20 -7.54
CA TYR A 121 -27.15 3.75 -7.72
C TYR A 121 -28.60 3.30 -7.90
N ARG A 122 -28.77 2.10 -8.46
CA ARG A 122 -30.09 1.46 -8.62
C ARG A 122 -30.14 0.20 -7.76
N THR A 123 -31.11 0.15 -6.85
CA THR A 123 -31.39 -1.06 -6.06
C THR A 123 -32.18 -2.06 -6.89
N GLN A 124 -31.79 -3.33 -6.83
CA GLN A 124 -32.49 -4.44 -7.48
C GLN A 124 -32.67 -5.56 -6.46
N THR A 125 -33.90 -6.06 -6.34
CA THR A 125 -34.19 -7.25 -5.53
C THR A 125 -34.11 -8.48 -6.43
N MET A 126 -33.39 -9.51 -5.98
CA MET A 126 -33.25 -10.77 -6.71
C MET A 126 -33.55 -11.96 -5.80
N PHE A 127 -34.18 -12.99 -6.35
CA PHE A 127 -34.34 -14.25 -5.64
C PHE A 127 -33.02 -15.04 -5.72
N VAL A 128 -32.45 -15.35 -4.57
CA VAL A 128 -31.23 -16.15 -4.46
C VAL A 128 -31.60 -17.53 -3.93
N VAL A 129 -31.24 -18.57 -4.66
CA VAL A 129 -31.38 -19.96 -4.19
C VAL A 129 -30.07 -20.35 -3.53
N GLU A 130 -30.11 -20.60 -2.24
CA GLU A 130 -28.99 -21.11 -1.46
C GLU A 130 -29.35 -22.43 -0.79
N ARG A 131 -28.34 -23.15 -0.31
CA ARG A 131 -28.58 -24.35 0.49
C ARG A 131 -29.10 -23.94 1.86
N CYS A 132 -30.40 -24.12 2.06
CA CYS A 132 -31.04 -24.07 3.36
C CYS A 132 -31.16 -25.48 3.97
N ASN A 133 -31.49 -25.55 5.27
CA ASN A 133 -31.53 -26.79 6.07
C ASN A 133 -32.41 -27.88 5.48
#